data_AF-L7VVB6-F1
#
_entry.id   AF-L7VVB6-F1
#
_cell.length_a   1.000
_cell.length_b   1.000
_cell.length_c   1.000
_cell.angle_alpha   90.00
_cell.angle_beta   90.00
_cell.angle_gamma   90.00
#
_symmetry.space_group_name_H-M   'P 1'
#
loop_
_entity.id
_entity.type
_entity.pdbx_description
1 polymer ?
#
loop_
_entity_poly.entity_id
_entity_poly.type
_entity_poly.pdbx_seq_one_letter_code
_entity_poly.pdbx_strand_id
1 'polypeptide(L)'
;MVPAGITGKTVSDLAMLLSSGDIIIDGGNSYYRDDQVRAKALKLHGIHYVDCGTSGGVFGLERGYCLMIGGEDSVIRYLDPIFKSIAPGIATAPRTFGRGGAPGSEEQGYLHCGPAGAGHFVKMVHNGIEYALMAAYAEGLNILKHADAGLRSRVQDAETTPLRDPEAYQYPIDISKVAEVWRRGSVISSWLLDLTAAALVEDAELKQFSGRVSDSGEGRWTTLAAVDEGVPAPVISAALFGRFESQGEANYADRILSAMRKQFGGHDEKLTDGS
;
A
#
# COMPACT_ATOMS: atom_id res chain seq x y z
N MET A 1 10.44 -17.12 2.65
CA MET A 1 9.39 -16.09 2.65
C MET A 1 8.04 -16.77 2.75
N VAL A 2 7.33 -16.61 3.86
CA VAL A 2 6.03 -17.26 4.10
C VAL A 2 4.98 -16.20 4.45
N PRO A 3 3.67 -16.47 4.25
CA PRO A 3 2.62 -15.55 4.66
C PRO A 3 2.65 -15.26 6.17
N ALA A 4 2.33 -14.02 6.55
CA ALA A 4 2.38 -13.54 7.94
C ALA A 4 1.65 -14.44 8.94
N GLY A 5 0.51 -15.02 8.54
CA GLY A 5 -0.31 -15.90 9.38
C GLY A 5 0.35 -17.22 9.78
N ILE A 6 1.42 -17.65 9.09
CA ILE A 6 2.16 -18.88 9.43
C ILE A 6 3.59 -18.61 9.90
N THR A 7 4.09 -17.38 9.75
CA THR A 7 5.48 -17.05 10.08
C THR A 7 5.84 -17.40 11.52
N GLY A 8 4.96 -17.13 12.49
CA GLY A 8 5.21 -17.46 13.90
C GLY A 8 5.45 -18.96 14.13
N LYS A 9 4.67 -19.83 13.46
CA LYS A 9 4.88 -21.28 13.53
C LYS A 9 6.21 -21.67 12.89
N THR A 10 6.49 -21.16 11.70
CA THR A 10 7.75 -21.46 10.99
C THR A 10 8.98 -21.05 11.80
N VAL A 11 8.95 -19.87 12.43
CA VAL A 11 10.04 -19.39 13.29
C VAL A 11 10.24 -20.33 14.48
N SER A 12 9.17 -20.73 15.16
CA SER A 12 9.24 -21.69 16.27
C SER A 12 9.76 -23.06 15.84
N ASP A 13 9.31 -23.57 14.70
CA ASP A 13 9.77 -24.86 14.14
C ASP A 13 11.27 -24.81 13.82
N LEU A 14 11.74 -23.72 13.22
CA LEU A 14 13.17 -23.51 12.93
C LEU A 14 13.99 -23.40 14.22
N ALA A 15 13.49 -22.68 15.23
CA ALA A 15 14.21 -22.49 16.48
C ALA A 15 14.53 -23.81 17.21
N MET A 16 13.72 -24.86 17.01
CA MET A 16 14.00 -26.20 17.56
C MET A 16 15.17 -26.92 16.87
N LEU A 17 15.57 -26.47 15.68
CA LEU A 17 16.62 -27.08 14.86
C LEU A 17 17.92 -26.28 14.87
N LEU A 18 17.87 -25.03 15.32
CA LEU A 18 18.99 -24.10 15.30
C LEU A 18 19.78 -24.13 16.62
N SER A 19 21.02 -23.67 16.53
CA SER A 19 21.96 -23.55 17.64
C SER A 19 22.18 -22.10 18.04
N SER A 20 22.76 -21.88 19.22
CA SER A 20 23.19 -20.55 19.66
C SER A 20 24.16 -19.94 18.66
N GLY A 21 23.92 -18.69 18.27
CA GLY A 21 24.64 -17.95 17.23
C GLY A 21 23.98 -17.97 15.85
N ASP A 22 23.01 -18.87 15.61
CA ASP A 22 22.28 -18.88 14.34
C ASP A 22 21.34 -17.68 14.20
N ILE A 23 21.02 -17.33 12.96
CA ILE A 23 20.23 -16.13 12.63
C ILE A 23 19.00 -16.53 11.81
N ILE A 24 17.81 -16.11 12.24
CA ILE A 24 16.58 -16.19 11.45
C ILE A 24 16.29 -14.82 10.85
N ILE A 25 16.11 -14.78 9.52
CA ILE A 25 15.67 -13.57 8.79
C ILE A 25 14.21 -13.77 8.35
N ASP A 26 13.30 -12.99 8.93
CA ASP A 26 11.93 -12.87 8.45
C ASP A 26 11.84 -11.74 7.44
N GLY A 27 11.88 -12.07 6.15
CA GLY A 27 11.71 -11.06 5.09
C GLY A 27 10.25 -10.73 4.76
N GLY A 28 9.29 -11.38 5.45
CA GLY A 28 7.86 -11.35 5.16
C GLY A 28 7.20 -9.98 5.37
N ASN A 29 5.87 -10.02 5.41
CA ASN A 29 5.05 -8.87 5.80
C ASN A 29 4.49 -9.13 7.21
N SER A 30 5.37 -9.34 8.18
CA SER A 30 4.98 -9.61 9.57
C SER A 30 4.62 -8.32 10.31
N TYR A 31 3.79 -8.45 11.34
CA TYR A 31 3.48 -7.33 12.22
C TYR A 31 4.66 -7.03 13.15
N TYR A 32 5.13 -5.78 13.18
CA TYR A 32 6.35 -5.39 13.89
C TYR A 32 6.37 -5.75 15.39
N ARG A 33 5.21 -5.79 16.04
CA ARG A 33 5.12 -6.20 17.47
C ARG A 33 5.38 -7.69 17.64
N ASP A 34 4.99 -8.52 16.67
CA ASP A 34 5.28 -9.95 16.69
C ASP A 34 6.80 -10.18 16.55
N ASP A 35 7.48 -9.38 15.74
CA ASP A 35 8.94 -9.43 15.61
C ASP A 35 9.65 -9.13 16.94
N GLN A 36 9.17 -8.12 17.68
CA GLN A 36 9.69 -7.80 19.00
C GLN A 36 9.51 -8.96 20.00
N VAL A 37 8.36 -9.65 19.94
CA VAL A 37 8.09 -10.82 20.79
C VAL A 37 9.00 -11.99 20.41
N ARG A 38 9.11 -12.30 19.10
CA ARG A 38 9.96 -13.38 18.58
C ARG A 38 11.42 -13.16 18.90
N ALA A 39 11.94 -11.95 18.67
CA ALA A 39 13.33 -11.60 18.97
C ALA A 39 13.67 -11.80 20.46
N LYS A 40 12.77 -11.39 21.37
CA LYS A 40 12.95 -11.61 22.81
C LYS A 40 12.98 -13.10 23.17
N ALA A 41 12.08 -13.90 22.59
CA ALA A 41 12.00 -15.33 22.86
C ALA A 41 13.25 -16.08 22.33
N LEU A 42 13.65 -15.82 21.09
CA LEU A 42 14.80 -16.47 20.45
C LEU A 42 16.12 -16.12 21.13
N LYS A 43 16.24 -14.89 21.65
CA LYS A 43 17.42 -14.47 22.40
C LYS A 43 17.69 -15.34 23.64
N LEU A 44 16.66 -15.92 24.27
CA LEU A 44 16.83 -16.85 25.39
C LEU A 44 17.54 -18.15 24.99
N HIS A 45 17.49 -18.50 23.71
CA HIS A 45 18.17 -19.66 23.13
C HIS A 45 19.48 -19.29 22.42
N GLY A 46 19.91 -18.03 22.51
CA GLY A 46 21.08 -17.53 21.79
C GLY A 46 20.88 -17.42 20.28
N ILE A 47 19.64 -17.49 19.78
CA ILE A 47 19.32 -17.34 18.35
C ILE A 47 19.01 -15.87 18.08
N HIS A 48 19.60 -15.33 17.01
CA HIS A 48 19.36 -13.96 16.56
C HIS A 48 18.14 -13.90 15.63
N TYR A 49 17.39 -12.80 15.73
CA TYR A 49 16.23 -12.54 14.89
C TYR A 49 16.41 -11.23 14.15
N VAL A 50 16.11 -11.26 12.85
CA VAL A 50 16.16 -10.11 11.96
C VAL A 50 14.84 -10.03 11.20
N ASP A 51 14.13 -8.91 11.33
CA ASP A 51 13.02 -8.56 10.44
C ASP A 51 13.55 -7.77 9.24
N CYS A 52 13.05 -8.07 8.05
CA CYS A 52 13.52 -7.45 6.81
C CYS A 52 12.34 -7.13 5.89
N GLY A 53 11.76 -5.96 6.11
CA GLY A 53 10.72 -5.43 5.24
C GLY A 53 11.22 -5.31 3.79
N THR A 54 10.61 -6.09 2.89
CA THR A 54 11.08 -6.24 1.50
C THR A 54 10.08 -5.64 0.52
N SER A 55 10.48 -4.66 -0.30
CA SER A 55 9.64 -4.03 -1.33
C SER A 55 10.24 -4.18 -2.73
N GLY A 56 9.40 -4.34 -3.76
CA GLY A 56 9.81 -4.57 -5.17
C GLY A 56 8.98 -5.62 -5.91
N GLY A 57 8.17 -6.40 -5.19
CA GLY A 57 7.30 -7.43 -5.78
C GLY A 57 8.05 -8.48 -6.60
N VAL A 58 7.38 -9.07 -7.58
CA VAL A 58 7.98 -10.09 -8.47
C VAL A 58 9.12 -9.52 -9.33
N PHE A 59 9.13 -8.21 -9.57
CA PHE A 59 10.17 -7.53 -10.37
C PHE A 59 11.47 -7.30 -9.60
N GLY A 60 11.48 -7.47 -8.28
CA GLY A 60 12.69 -7.29 -7.48
C GLY A 60 13.80 -8.30 -7.79
N LEU A 61 13.49 -9.44 -8.41
CA LEU A 61 14.51 -10.38 -8.89
C LEU A 61 15.42 -9.74 -9.94
N GLU A 62 14.86 -8.88 -10.79
CA GLU A 62 15.60 -8.18 -11.86
C GLU A 62 16.09 -6.80 -11.40
N ARG A 63 15.29 -6.10 -10.58
CA ARG A 63 15.53 -4.70 -10.19
C ARG A 63 16.23 -4.53 -8.85
N GLY A 64 16.39 -5.61 -8.10
CA GLY A 64 16.73 -5.58 -6.68
C GLY A 64 15.54 -5.21 -5.80
N TYR A 65 15.70 -5.43 -4.50
CA TYR A 65 14.67 -5.21 -3.48
C TYR A 65 15.02 -4.05 -2.56
N CYS A 66 14.08 -3.14 -2.32
CA CYS A 66 14.25 -2.17 -1.25
C CYS A 66 14.08 -2.89 0.11
N LEU A 67 15.12 -2.86 0.94
CA LEU A 67 15.17 -3.62 2.20
C LEU A 67 15.23 -2.70 3.42
N MET A 68 14.31 -2.91 4.36
CA MET A 68 14.19 -2.18 5.61
C MET A 68 14.42 -3.17 6.75
N ILE A 69 15.54 -3.05 7.45
CA ILE A 69 16.07 -4.15 8.28
C ILE A 69 16.02 -3.75 9.75
N GLY A 70 15.43 -4.60 10.59
CA GLY A 70 15.45 -4.50 12.05
C GLY A 70 16.27 -5.64 12.66
N GLY A 71 17.10 -5.34 13.66
CA GLY A 71 17.94 -6.35 14.31
C GLY A 71 19.12 -5.76 15.09
N GLU A 72 19.94 -6.63 15.65
CA GLU A 72 21.13 -6.25 16.42
C GLU A 72 22.26 -5.74 15.51
N ASP A 73 22.91 -4.62 15.86
CA ASP A 73 23.96 -3.99 15.05
C ASP A 73 25.06 -4.96 14.57
N SER A 74 25.55 -5.84 15.44
CA SER A 74 26.60 -6.81 15.07
C SER A 74 26.11 -7.86 14.08
N VAL A 75 24.87 -8.30 14.22
CA VAL A 75 24.24 -9.28 13.34
C VAL A 75 24.00 -8.64 11.97
N ILE A 76 23.48 -7.41 11.93
CA ILE A 76 23.24 -6.71 10.67
C ILE A 76 24.56 -6.40 9.95
N ARG A 77 25.62 -6.00 10.66
CA ARG A 77 26.96 -5.85 10.06
C ARG A 77 27.49 -7.15 9.46
N TYR A 78 27.25 -8.29 10.11
CA TYR A 78 27.63 -9.59 9.57
C TYR A 78 26.84 -9.96 8.30
N LEU A 79 25.55 -9.62 8.27
CA LEU A 79 24.64 -9.89 7.14
C LEU A 79 24.73 -8.88 5.99
N ASP A 80 25.49 -7.79 6.12
CA ASP A 80 25.62 -6.75 5.08
C ASP A 80 25.84 -7.29 3.67
N PRO A 81 26.72 -8.29 3.42
CA PRO A 81 26.92 -8.84 2.08
C PRO A 81 25.65 -9.44 1.47
N ILE A 82 24.77 -10.02 2.27
CA ILE A 82 23.51 -10.62 1.80
C ILE A 82 22.56 -9.50 1.33
N PHE A 83 22.34 -8.49 2.17
CA PHE A 83 21.44 -7.38 1.83
C PHE A 83 21.95 -6.60 0.63
N LYS A 84 23.25 -6.32 0.59
CA LYS A 84 23.89 -5.66 -0.53
C LYS A 84 23.76 -6.42 -1.85
N SER A 85 23.80 -7.76 -1.80
CA SER A 85 23.74 -8.60 -3.01
C SER A 85 22.39 -8.58 -3.73
N ILE A 86 21.30 -8.30 -3.00
CA ILE A 86 19.93 -8.32 -3.53
C ILE A 86 19.29 -6.92 -3.57
N ALA A 87 20.01 -5.89 -3.13
CA ALA A 87 19.53 -4.51 -3.21
C ALA A 87 19.65 -3.95 -4.64
N PRO A 88 18.86 -2.94 -5.02
CA PRO A 88 18.88 -2.33 -6.36
C PRO A 88 20.22 -1.73 -6.77
N GLY A 89 21.00 -1.30 -5.79
CA GLY A 89 22.26 -0.61 -6.01
C GLY A 89 22.09 0.85 -6.45
N ILE A 90 23.20 1.58 -6.36
CA ILE A 90 23.23 3.05 -6.52
C ILE A 90 22.79 3.56 -7.89
N ALA A 91 22.92 2.76 -8.95
CA ALA A 91 22.57 3.18 -10.30
C ALA A 91 21.06 3.32 -10.51
N THR A 92 20.24 2.79 -9.59
CA THR A 92 18.77 2.76 -9.70
C THR A 92 18.15 4.15 -9.55
N ALA A 93 18.82 5.08 -8.87
CA ALA A 93 18.39 6.47 -8.76
C ALA A 93 19.58 7.43 -8.73
N PRO A 94 19.48 8.63 -9.33
CA PRO A 94 20.52 9.64 -9.18
C PRO A 94 20.67 10.01 -7.70
N ARG A 95 21.91 10.25 -7.27
CA ARG A 95 22.17 10.75 -5.91
C ARG A 95 21.40 12.05 -5.69
N THR A 96 20.78 12.19 -4.52
CA THR A 96 20.04 13.40 -4.15
C THR A 96 20.98 14.61 -4.15
N PHE A 97 20.59 15.68 -4.84
CA PHE A 97 21.36 16.92 -4.88
C PHE A 97 21.64 17.44 -3.46
N GLY A 98 22.89 17.84 -3.20
CA GLY A 98 23.36 18.31 -1.88
C GLY A 98 23.86 17.21 -0.95
N ARG A 99 23.70 15.92 -1.28
CA ARG A 99 24.26 14.82 -0.50
C ARG A 99 25.76 14.65 -0.77
N GLY A 100 26.59 14.90 0.25
CA GLY A 100 28.04 14.70 0.20
C GLY A 100 28.48 13.30 0.65
N GLY A 101 29.80 13.06 0.64
CA GLY A 101 30.41 11.85 1.20
C GLY A 101 30.29 10.59 0.32
N ALA A 102 30.84 9.50 0.83
CA ALA A 102 30.73 8.18 0.21
C ALA A 102 29.28 7.67 0.29
N PRO A 103 28.78 6.94 -0.72
CA PRO A 103 27.41 6.44 -0.71
C PRO A 103 27.14 5.51 0.48
N GLY A 104 26.05 5.79 1.21
CA GLY A 104 25.55 4.93 2.30
C GLY A 104 24.77 3.72 1.78
N SER A 105 24.38 2.81 2.68
CA SER A 105 23.58 1.63 2.32
C SER A 105 22.20 2.04 1.80
N GLU A 106 21.63 3.13 2.31
CA GLU A 106 20.34 3.66 1.89
C GLU A 106 20.36 4.12 0.42
N GLU A 107 21.52 4.57 -0.07
CA GLU A 107 21.74 4.91 -1.48
C GLU A 107 21.95 3.66 -2.35
N GLN A 108 22.23 2.51 -1.75
CA GLN A 108 22.24 1.21 -2.43
C GLN A 108 20.86 0.52 -2.38
N GLY A 109 19.90 1.08 -1.64
CA GLY A 109 18.53 0.57 -1.52
C GLY A 109 18.25 -0.34 -0.31
N TYR A 110 19.11 -0.34 0.71
CA TYR A 110 18.84 -1.04 1.98
C TYR A 110 19.26 -0.25 3.21
N LEU A 111 18.56 -0.39 4.32
CA LEU A 111 18.84 0.37 5.53
C LEU A 111 18.62 -0.47 6.79
N HIS A 112 19.57 -0.41 7.72
CA HIS A 112 19.36 -0.84 9.10
C HIS A 112 18.55 0.23 9.83
N CYS A 113 17.27 -0.05 10.05
CA CYS A 113 16.28 0.89 10.59
C CYS A 113 16.29 0.97 12.13
N GLY A 114 16.91 0.00 12.81
CA GLY A 114 16.96 -0.06 14.26
C GLY A 114 16.89 -1.48 14.80
N PRO A 115 16.47 -1.67 16.07
CA PRO A 115 16.34 -2.99 16.68
C PRO A 115 15.21 -3.81 16.04
N ALA A 116 15.05 -5.06 16.47
CA ALA A 116 13.99 -5.94 15.97
C ALA A 116 12.60 -5.28 16.03
N GLY A 117 11.86 -5.41 14.93
CA GLY A 117 10.59 -4.75 14.62
C GLY A 117 10.74 -3.45 13.82
N ALA A 118 11.90 -2.78 13.84
CA ALA A 118 12.04 -1.49 13.17
C ALA A 118 11.96 -1.59 11.63
N GLY A 119 12.48 -2.67 11.04
CA GLY A 119 12.44 -2.89 9.60
C GLY A 119 11.02 -3.12 9.09
N HIS A 120 10.28 -4.04 9.71
CA HIS A 120 8.87 -4.25 9.40
C HIS A 120 7.99 -3.05 9.75
N PHE A 121 8.33 -2.25 10.77
CA PHE A 121 7.62 -1.01 11.05
C PHE A 121 7.77 0.00 9.89
N VAL A 122 8.98 0.23 9.40
CA VAL A 122 9.20 1.12 8.23
C VAL A 122 8.48 0.59 6.99
N LYS A 123 8.53 -0.73 6.75
CA LYS A 123 7.82 -1.38 5.63
C LYS A 123 6.30 -1.28 5.74
N MET A 124 5.77 -1.42 6.95
CA MET A 124 4.35 -1.24 7.23
C MET A 124 3.91 0.17 6.82
N VAL A 125 4.63 1.20 7.27
CA VAL A 125 4.35 2.61 6.91
C VAL A 125 4.51 2.85 5.40
N HIS A 126 5.53 2.27 4.76
CA HIS A 126 5.68 2.29 3.30
C HIS A 126 4.41 1.80 2.58
N ASN A 127 3.82 0.69 3.03
CA ASN A 127 2.58 0.17 2.44
C ASN A 127 1.35 1.03 2.76
N GLY A 128 1.30 1.68 3.92
CA GLY A 128 0.28 2.70 4.19
C GLY A 128 0.35 3.88 3.21
N ILE A 129 1.55 4.35 2.86
CA ILE A 129 1.76 5.38 1.84
C ILE A 129 1.35 4.86 0.45
N GLU A 130 1.75 3.63 0.10
CA GLU A 130 1.35 2.98 -1.15
C GLU A 130 -0.18 2.97 -1.32
N TYR A 131 -0.91 2.64 -0.26
CA TYR A 131 -2.38 2.64 -0.27
C TYR A 131 -2.96 4.01 -0.63
N ALA A 132 -2.42 5.06 -0.02
CA ALA A 132 -2.84 6.44 -0.26
C ALA A 132 -2.54 6.89 -1.69
N LEU A 133 -1.35 6.58 -2.22
CA LEU A 133 -0.98 6.92 -3.59
C LEU A 133 -1.86 6.21 -4.61
N MET A 134 -2.12 4.92 -4.43
CA MET A 134 -3.03 4.16 -5.29
C MET A 134 -4.45 4.74 -5.28
N ALA A 135 -4.97 5.10 -4.10
CA ALA A 135 -6.29 5.72 -3.97
C ALA A 135 -6.36 7.06 -4.70
N ALA A 136 -5.34 7.91 -4.53
CA ALA A 136 -5.28 9.21 -5.21
C ALA A 136 -5.27 9.08 -6.75
N TYR A 137 -4.51 8.12 -7.31
CA TYR A 137 -4.57 7.86 -8.74
C TYR A 137 -5.95 7.35 -9.17
N ALA A 138 -6.53 6.40 -8.43
CA ALA A 138 -7.84 5.84 -8.76
C ALA A 138 -8.95 6.90 -8.76
N GLU A 139 -8.99 7.76 -7.74
CA GLU A 139 -9.94 8.88 -7.65
C GLU A 139 -9.76 9.88 -8.80
N GLY A 140 -8.52 10.28 -9.07
CA GLY A 140 -8.21 11.22 -10.17
C GLY A 140 -8.60 10.68 -11.54
N LEU A 141 -8.27 9.42 -11.84
CA LEU A 141 -8.64 8.77 -13.10
C LEU A 141 -10.15 8.57 -13.20
N ASN A 142 -10.83 8.26 -12.08
CA ASN A 142 -12.28 8.14 -12.03
C ASN A 142 -12.99 9.47 -12.34
N ILE A 143 -12.45 10.59 -11.82
CA ILE A 143 -12.95 11.94 -12.17
C ILE A 143 -12.81 12.19 -13.67
N LEU A 144 -11.64 11.88 -14.25
CA LEU A 144 -11.41 12.05 -15.70
C LEU A 144 -12.33 11.16 -16.54
N LYS A 145 -12.58 9.92 -16.11
CA LYS A 145 -13.50 8.99 -16.77
C LYS A 145 -14.94 9.50 -16.79
N HIS A 146 -15.30 10.35 -15.83
CA HIS A 146 -16.61 10.99 -15.71
C HIS A 146 -16.64 12.44 -16.21
N ALA A 147 -15.57 12.92 -16.84
CA ALA A 147 -15.48 14.30 -17.36
C ALA A 147 -16.39 14.57 -18.57
N ASP A 148 -17.08 13.54 -19.08
CA ASP A 148 -18.11 13.59 -20.12
C ASP A 148 -19.54 13.59 -19.55
N ALA A 149 -19.70 13.80 -18.24
CA ALA A 149 -20.98 13.78 -17.53
C ALA A 149 -22.10 14.61 -18.16
N GLY A 150 -21.76 15.71 -18.86
CA GLY A 150 -22.70 16.59 -19.54
C GLY A 150 -23.18 16.08 -20.91
N LEU A 151 -22.57 15.03 -21.46
CA LEU A 151 -23.04 14.33 -22.66
C LEU A 151 -24.10 13.27 -22.34
N ARG A 152 -24.27 12.91 -21.06
CA ARG A 152 -25.17 11.84 -20.62
C ARG A 152 -26.54 12.42 -20.26
N SER A 153 -27.60 11.76 -20.70
CA SER A 153 -28.97 12.10 -20.27
C SER A 153 -29.14 11.72 -18.79
N ARG A 154 -29.67 12.64 -17.97
CA ARG A 154 -29.94 12.41 -16.54
C ARG A 154 -31.42 12.57 -16.27
N VAL A 155 -31.98 11.66 -15.46
CA VAL A 155 -33.33 11.80 -14.93
C VAL A 155 -33.33 12.96 -13.94
N GLN A 156 -34.26 13.90 -14.09
CA GLN A 156 -34.49 14.95 -13.10
C GLN A 156 -35.48 14.44 -12.06
N ASP A 157 -35.04 14.28 -10.83
CA ASP A 157 -35.87 13.89 -9.71
C ASP A 157 -35.39 14.51 -8.40
N ALA A 158 -36.19 14.37 -7.35
CA ALA A 158 -35.92 14.95 -6.03
C ALA A 158 -34.72 14.32 -5.31
N GLU A 159 -34.24 13.16 -5.79
CA GLU A 159 -33.23 12.35 -5.12
C GLU A 159 -31.85 12.48 -5.80
N THR A 160 -31.74 13.24 -6.89
CA THR A 160 -30.48 13.42 -7.63
C THR A 160 -30.25 14.87 -7.97
N THR A 161 -29.14 15.42 -7.46
CA THR A 161 -28.73 16.79 -7.76
C THR A 161 -28.44 16.95 -9.25
N PRO A 162 -29.09 17.91 -9.95
CA PRO A 162 -28.83 18.16 -11.36
C PRO A 162 -27.42 18.70 -11.56
N LEU A 163 -26.81 18.38 -12.71
CA LEU A 163 -25.57 19.01 -13.13
C LEU A 163 -25.88 20.43 -13.59
N ARG A 164 -25.41 21.43 -12.85
CA ARG A 164 -25.76 22.84 -13.09
C ARG A 164 -25.32 23.33 -14.48
N ASP A 165 -24.08 23.01 -14.88
CA ASP A 165 -23.44 23.50 -16.10
C ASP A 165 -22.93 22.31 -16.97
N PRO A 166 -23.81 21.55 -17.66
CA PRO A 166 -23.42 20.35 -18.40
C PRO A 166 -22.38 20.59 -19.50
N GLU A 167 -22.42 21.74 -20.16
CA GLU A 167 -21.46 22.15 -21.18
C GLU A 167 -20.02 22.22 -20.68
N ALA A 168 -19.81 22.39 -19.36
CA ALA A 168 -18.49 22.38 -18.75
C ALA A 168 -17.90 20.96 -18.58
N TYR A 169 -18.66 19.90 -18.83
CA TYR A 169 -18.28 18.51 -18.61
C TYR A 169 -18.58 17.63 -19.84
N GLN A 170 -18.08 18.05 -21.00
CA GLN A 170 -18.25 17.34 -22.28
C GLN A 170 -16.95 16.75 -22.81
N TYR A 171 -16.10 16.21 -21.93
CA TYR A 171 -14.77 15.73 -22.28
C TYR A 171 -14.72 14.19 -22.28
N PRO A 172 -14.89 13.53 -23.43
CA PRO A 172 -14.65 12.09 -23.56
C PRO A 172 -13.13 11.83 -23.58
N ILE A 173 -12.53 11.76 -22.38
CA ILE A 173 -11.08 11.63 -22.20
C ILE A 173 -10.65 10.16 -22.29
N ASP A 174 -9.61 9.92 -23.08
CA ASP A 174 -8.94 8.62 -23.19
C ASP A 174 -7.98 8.43 -22.01
N ILE A 175 -8.41 7.66 -21.01
CA ILE A 175 -7.69 7.48 -19.73
C ILE A 175 -6.35 6.76 -19.93
N SER A 176 -6.26 5.82 -20.87
CA SER A 176 -5.02 5.12 -21.20
C SER A 176 -3.96 6.09 -21.71
N LYS A 177 -4.34 7.02 -22.61
CA LYS A 177 -3.45 8.08 -23.09
C LYS A 177 -3.06 9.07 -21.99
N VAL A 178 -3.97 9.38 -21.05
CA VAL A 178 -3.65 10.27 -19.93
C VAL A 178 -2.61 9.63 -19.00
N ALA A 179 -2.79 8.37 -18.62
CA ALA A 179 -1.80 7.66 -17.83
C ALA A 179 -0.44 7.65 -18.54
N GLU A 180 -0.43 7.44 -19.86
CA GLU A 180 0.80 7.40 -20.66
C GLU A 180 1.51 8.76 -20.76
N VAL A 181 0.78 9.87 -20.91
CA VAL A 181 1.42 11.20 -20.91
C VAL A 181 1.96 11.55 -19.51
N TRP A 182 1.28 11.17 -18.44
CA TRP A 182 1.75 11.44 -17.07
C TRP A 182 3.01 10.68 -16.68
N ARG A 183 3.30 9.54 -17.31
CA ARG A 183 4.56 8.83 -17.11
C ARG A 183 5.79 9.60 -17.61
N ARG A 184 5.60 10.66 -18.41
CA ARG A 184 6.69 11.40 -19.06
C ARG A 184 6.82 12.81 -18.49
N GLY A 185 7.66 12.95 -17.47
CA GLY A 185 8.04 14.25 -16.90
C GLY A 185 6.97 14.94 -16.05
N SER A 186 5.86 14.26 -15.75
CA SER A 186 4.89 14.76 -14.78
C SER A 186 5.46 14.73 -13.38
N VAL A 187 5.02 15.66 -12.53
CA VAL A 187 5.37 15.70 -11.09
C VAL A 187 4.87 14.45 -10.36
N ILE A 188 3.77 13.85 -10.84
CA ILE A 188 3.17 12.66 -10.23
C ILE A 188 3.65 11.36 -10.88
N SER A 189 4.76 11.35 -11.62
CA SER A 189 5.31 10.10 -12.17
C SER A 189 5.80 9.18 -11.06
N SER A 190 5.46 7.89 -11.13
CA SER A 190 5.91 6.87 -10.18
C SER A 190 5.82 5.48 -10.81
N TRP A 191 6.43 4.48 -10.18
CA TRP A 191 6.30 3.10 -10.63
C TRP A 191 4.84 2.60 -10.52
N LEU A 192 4.06 3.07 -9.53
CA LEU A 192 2.63 2.76 -9.46
C LEU A 192 1.89 3.27 -10.70
N LEU A 193 2.20 4.49 -11.16
CA LEU A 193 1.62 5.02 -12.39
C LEU A 193 2.05 4.22 -13.62
N ASP A 194 3.29 3.73 -13.67
CA ASP A 194 3.74 2.84 -14.75
C ASP A 194 2.90 1.54 -14.79
N LEU A 195 2.62 0.95 -13.63
CA LEU A 195 1.77 -0.24 -13.51
C LEU A 195 0.31 0.06 -13.91
N THR A 196 -0.21 1.23 -13.53
CA THR A 196 -1.55 1.67 -13.94
C THR A 196 -1.65 1.83 -15.46
N ALA A 197 -0.66 2.44 -16.11
CA ALA A 197 -0.65 2.56 -17.56
C ALA A 197 -0.57 1.20 -18.26
N ALA A 198 0.24 0.26 -17.74
CA ALA A 198 0.29 -1.10 -18.26
C ALA A 198 -1.08 -1.79 -18.19
N ALA A 199 -1.76 -1.71 -17.05
CA ALA A 199 -3.10 -2.29 -16.89
C ALA A 199 -4.14 -1.67 -17.85
N LEU A 200 -4.07 -0.36 -18.10
CA LEU A 200 -4.95 0.36 -19.04
C LEU A 200 -4.64 0.09 -20.51
N VAL A 201 -3.45 -0.41 -20.83
CA VAL A 201 -3.12 -0.91 -22.18
C VAL A 201 -3.72 -2.29 -22.39
N GLU A 202 -3.71 -3.14 -21.36
CA GLU A 202 -4.32 -4.47 -21.40
C GLU A 202 -5.85 -4.39 -21.51
N ASP A 203 -6.50 -3.56 -20.69
CA ASP A 203 -7.92 -3.25 -20.79
C ASP A 203 -8.21 -1.83 -20.27
N ALA A 204 -8.58 -0.93 -21.17
CA ALA A 204 -8.93 0.46 -20.83
C ALA A 204 -10.18 0.59 -19.96
N GLU A 205 -11.05 -0.43 -19.95
CA GLU A 205 -12.27 -0.47 -19.13
C GLU A 205 -12.12 -1.34 -17.87
N LEU A 206 -10.96 -2.00 -17.68
CA LEU A 206 -10.63 -2.76 -16.47
C LEU A 206 -11.66 -3.86 -16.12
N LYS A 207 -12.30 -4.49 -17.12
CA LYS A 207 -13.46 -5.39 -16.96
C LYS A 207 -13.15 -6.67 -16.21
N GLN A 208 -11.88 -7.09 -16.16
CA GLN A 208 -11.44 -8.24 -15.37
C GLN A 208 -11.47 -8.00 -13.85
N PHE A 209 -11.60 -6.74 -13.41
CA PHE A 209 -11.61 -6.39 -11.99
C PHE A 209 -13.04 -6.08 -11.53
N SER A 210 -13.46 -6.67 -10.41
CA SER A 210 -14.81 -6.47 -9.85
C SER A 210 -14.98 -5.15 -9.07
N GLY A 211 -13.88 -4.43 -8.82
CA GLY A 211 -13.87 -3.25 -7.95
C GLY A 211 -13.71 -3.55 -6.46
N ARG A 212 -13.69 -4.84 -6.04
CA ARG A 212 -13.39 -5.22 -4.64
C ARG A 212 -11.88 -5.18 -4.40
N VAL A 213 -11.41 -4.25 -3.56
CA VAL A 213 -9.99 -4.09 -3.25
C VAL A 213 -9.65 -4.71 -1.90
N SER A 214 -8.72 -5.66 -1.88
CA SER A 214 -8.24 -6.27 -0.64
C SER A 214 -7.36 -5.33 0.17
N ASP A 215 -7.39 -5.48 1.48
CA ASP A 215 -6.43 -4.89 2.40
C ASP A 215 -5.57 -5.99 3.06
N SER A 216 -4.25 -5.91 2.89
CA SER A 216 -3.30 -6.61 3.76
C SER A 216 -3.16 -5.89 5.12
N GLY A 217 -2.56 -6.58 6.10
CA GLY A 217 -2.47 -6.10 7.49
C GLY A 217 -1.74 -4.76 7.65
N GLU A 218 -0.80 -4.45 6.77
CA GLU A 218 0.10 -3.29 6.85
C GLU A 218 -0.64 -1.96 6.81
N GLY A 219 -1.69 -1.84 5.99
CA GLY A 219 -2.54 -0.64 5.96
C GLY A 219 -3.25 -0.43 7.30
N ARG A 220 -3.81 -1.51 7.87
CA ARG A 220 -4.46 -1.48 9.19
C ARG A 220 -3.47 -1.11 10.30
N TRP A 221 -2.32 -1.78 10.34
CA TRP A 221 -1.31 -1.56 11.36
C TRP A 221 -0.70 -0.15 11.27
N THR A 222 -0.58 0.42 10.07
CA THR A 222 -0.17 1.83 9.89
C THR A 222 -1.18 2.78 10.53
N THR A 223 -2.47 2.61 10.25
CA THR A 223 -3.52 3.46 10.86
C THR A 223 -3.57 3.29 12.38
N LEU A 224 -3.41 2.06 12.89
CA LEU A 224 -3.33 1.81 14.33
C LEU A 224 -2.11 2.47 14.97
N ALA A 225 -0.93 2.38 14.35
CA ALA A 225 0.28 3.05 14.82
C ALA A 225 0.09 4.58 14.86
N ALA A 226 -0.52 5.17 13.83
CA ALA A 226 -0.83 6.60 13.80
C ALA A 226 -1.74 7.03 14.97
N VAL A 227 -2.73 6.21 15.33
CA VAL A 227 -3.59 6.45 16.51
C VAL A 227 -2.79 6.34 17.80
N ASP A 228 -2.04 5.25 17.99
CA ASP A 228 -1.25 4.99 19.20
C ASP A 228 -0.18 6.07 19.43
N GLU A 229 0.41 6.60 18.35
CA GLU A 229 1.44 7.65 18.39
C GLU A 229 0.86 9.07 18.46
N GLY A 230 -0.46 9.23 18.25
CA GLY A 230 -1.10 10.54 18.18
C GLY A 230 -0.72 11.35 16.94
N VAL A 231 -0.39 10.68 15.82
CA VAL A 231 0.03 11.30 14.55
C VAL A 231 -1.14 11.34 13.55
N PRO A 232 -1.50 12.50 12.99
CA PRO A 232 -2.57 12.58 12.00
C PRO A 232 -2.21 11.86 10.68
N ALA A 233 -3.06 10.92 10.24
CA ALA A 233 -2.90 10.19 8.98
C ALA A 233 -4.19 10.15 8.13
N PRO A 234 -4.86 11.30 7.84
CA PRO A 234 -6.19 11.31 7.24
C PRO A 234 -6.25 10.65 5.86
N VAL A 235 -5.25 10.85 5.01
CA VAL A 235 -5.23 10.30 3.65
C VAL A 235 -5.03 8.77 3.67
N ILE A 236 -4.12 8.28 4.51
CA ILE A 236 -3.87 6.84 4.69
C ILE A 236 -5.13 6.16 5.27
N SER A 237 -5.75 6.78 6.27
CA SER A 237 -7.00 6.30 6.85
C SER A 237 -8.12 6.27 5.81
N ALA A 238 -8.35 7.35 5.05
CA ALA A 238 -9.38 7.36 4.01
C ALA A 238 -9.13 6.24 2.96
N ALA A 239 -7.88 6.06 2.52
CA ALA A 239 -7.54 4.99 1.59
C ALA A 239 -7.79 3.59 2.16
N LEU A 240 -7.56 3.37 3.46
CA LEU A 240 -7.90 2.11 4.12
C LEU A 240 -9.42 1.89 4.18
N PHE A 241 -10.18 2.90 4.60
CA PHE A 241 -11.64 2.79 4.73
C PHE A 241 -12.33 2.63 3.38
N GLY A 242 -11.85 3.30 2.33
CA GLY A 242 -12.35 3.09 0.95
C GLY A 242 -12.19 1.64 0.48
N ARG A 243 -11.20 0.88 0.99
CA ARG A 243 -11.10 -0.56 0.73
C ARG A 243 -12.20 -1.33 1.45
N PHE A 244 -12.50 -1.02 2.71
CA PHE A 244 -13.61 -1.64 3.44
C PHE A 244 -14.95 -1.36 2.75
N GLU A 245 -15.16 -0.11 2.29
CA GLU A 245 -16.33 0.27 1.50
C GLU A 245 -16.42 -0.56 0.21
N SER A 246 -15.32 -0.71 -0.54
CA SER A 246 -15.29 -1.54 -1.75
C SER A 246 -15.60 -3.04 -1.50
N GLN A 247 -15.49 -3.48 -0.25
CA GLN A 247 -15.81 -4.85 0.17
C GLN A 247 -17.28 -5.01 0.60
N GLY A 248 -18.05 -3.91 0.62
CA GLY A 248 -19.45 -3.88 1.06
C GLY A 248 -19.63 -3.68 2.56
N GLU A 249 -18.58 -3.36 3.30
CA GLU A 249 -18.63 -3.23 4.77
C GLU A 249 -19.39 -1.96 5.23
N ALA A 250 -19.69 -1.03 4.30
CA ALA A 250 -20.55 0.14 4.56
C ALA A 250 -22.05 -0.14 4.42
N ASN A 251 -22.45 -1.27 3.82
CA ASN A 251 -23.83 -1.54 3.40
C ASN A 251 -24.86 -1.39 4.52
N TYR A 252 -24.53 -1.79 5.76
CA TYR A 252 -25.46 -1.62 6.88
C TYR A 252 -25.64 -0.15 7.26
N ALA A 253 -24.55 0.62 7.30
CA ALA A 253 -24.61 2.05 7.57
C ALA A 253 -25.40 2.78 6.48
N ASP A 254 -25.18 2.43 5.22
CA ASP A 254 -25.89 3.01 4.07
C ASP A 254 -27.39 2.72 4.13
N ARG A 255 -27.79 1.49 4.48
CA ARG A 255 -29.21 1.14 4.71
C ARG A 255 -29.83 1.93 5.85
N ILE A 256 -29.07 2.18 6.94
CA ILE A 256 -29.53 3.03 8.04
C ILE A 256 -29.70 4.48 7.57
N LEU A 257 -28.81 5.01 6.74
CA LEU A 257 -28.95 6.33 6.14
C LEU A 257 -30.23 6.43 5.30
N SER A 258 -30.49 5.47 4.41
CA SER A 258 -31.72 5.41 3.61
C SER A 258 -32.97 5.31 4.50
N ALA A 259 -32.95 4.45 5.52
CA ALA A 259 -34.05 4.33 6.47
C ALA A 259 -34.32 5.66 7.20
N MET A 260 -33.28 6.36 7.66
CA MET A 260 -33.44 7.68 8.30
C MET A 260 -34.07 8.68 7.34
N ARG A 261 -33.56 8.80 6.10
CA ARG A 261 -34.13 9.70 5.07
C ARG A 261 -35.60 9.41 4.81
N LYS A 262 -35.99 8.13 4.77
CA LYS A 262 -37.40 7.76 4.66
C LYS A 262 -38.23 8.20 5.86
N GLN A 263 -37.73 7.95 7.08
CA GLN A 263 -38.48 8.24 8.31
C GLN A 263 -38.66 9.74 8.56
N PHE A 264 -37.63 10.56 8.38
CA PHE A 264 -37.75 12.00 8.67
C PHE A 264 -38.30 12.81 7.49
N GLY A 265 -37.96 12.42 6.26
CA GLY A 265 -38.22 13.22 5.06
C GLY A 265 -39.19 12.58 4.06
N GLY A 266 -39.61 11.34 4.29
CA GLY A 266 -40.48 10.59 3.37
C GLY A 266 -39.77 10.12 2.10
N HIS A 267 -38.46 10.35 1.96
CA HIS A 267 -37.66 10.01 0.78
C HIS A 267 -37.67 8.51 0.47
N ASP A 268 -38.17 8.13 -0.70
CA ASP A 268 -38.05 6.77 -1.20
C ASP A 268 -36.67 6.55 -1.81
N GLU A 269 -35.96 5.54 -1.31
CA GLU A 269 -34.68 5.11 -1.89
C GLU A 269 -34.89 4.66 -3.33
N LYS A 270 -34.00 5.09 -4.23
CA LYS A 270 -34.00 4.60 -5.60
C LYS A 270 -33.60 3.13 -5.64
N LEU A 271 -34.39 2.31 -6.32
CA LEU A 271 -34.02 0.93 -6.63
C LEU A 271 -32.77 0.93 -7.51
N THR A 272 -31.81 0.08 -7.17
CA THR A 272 -30.69 -0.21 -8.05
C THR A 272 -31.17 -1.13 -9.18
N ASP A 273 -30.76 -0.88 -10.43
CA ASP A 273 -31.03 -1.79 -11.54
C ASP A 273 -30.49 -3.20 -11.18
N GLY A 274 -31.39 -4.13 -10.84
CA GLY A 274 -31.07 -5.49 -10.42
C GLY A 274 -31.68 -5.98 -9.10
N SER A 275 -32.45 -5.15 -8.38
CA SER A 275 -33.29 -5.54 -7.23
C SER A 275 -34.77 -5.59 -7.56
#